data_AF-A0A2A8HNC7-F1
#
_entry.id   AF-A0A2A8HNC7-F1
#
_cell.length_a   1.000
_cell.length_b   1.000
_cell.length_c   1.000
_cell.angle_alpha   90.00
_cell.angle_beta   90.00
_cell.angle_gamma   90.00
#
_symmetry.space_group_name_H-M   'P 1'
#
loop_
_entity.id
_entity.type
_entity.pdbx_description
1 polymer ?
#
loop_
_entity_poly.entity_id
_entity_poly.type
_entity_poly.pdbx_seq_one_letter_code
_entity_poly.pdbx_strand_id
1 'polypeptide(L)'
;MQQIFIELWSYKQAWHDLGEAGRADYVAKLGPAIADVLALGIEVIAWGHNRQDVDMRVDYDFFAVYRVPDEAAFAALQSAVSASGWYDYFLHANAGGIASTSESVLGDHISLATQKP
;
A
#
# COMPACT_ATOMS: atom_id res chain seq x y z
N MET A 1 -2.06 -19.71 0.28
CA MET A 1 -1.03 -18.88 0.95
C MET A 1 -1.56 -17.46 0.94
N GLN A 2 -1.48 -16.71 2.04
CA GLN A 2 -2.03 -15.35 2.09
C GLN A 2 -0.97 -14.38 1.56
N GLN A 3 -1.33 -13.51 0.62
CA GLN A 3 -0.46 -12.40 0.21
C GLN A 3 -0.81 -11.16 1.01
N ILE A 4 0.22 -10.43 1.43
CA ILE A 4 0.07 -9.16 2.14
C ILE A 4 0.66 -8.06 1.27
N PHE A 5 -0.07 -6.97 1.13
CA PHE A 5 0.40 -5.75 0.48
C PHE A 5 0.27 -4.59 1.46
N ILE A 6 1.31 -3.78 1.56
CA ILE A 6 1.40 -2.64 2.47
C ILE A 6 1.82 -1.44 1.63
N GLU A 7 1.00 -0.40 1.68
CA GLU A 7 1.29 0.90 1.09
C GLU A 7 1.67 1.88 2.20
N LEU A 8 2.70 2.68 1.96
CA LEU A 8 3.11 3.80 2.80
C LEU A 8 3.13 5.05 1.93
N TRP A 9 2.53 6.15 2.41
CA TRP A 9 2.55 7.39 1.63
C TRP A 9 2.55 8.67 2.48
N SER A 10 2.99 9.74 1.83
CA SER A 10 2.99 11.12 2.33
C SER A 10 2.64 12.08 1.19
N TYR A 11 2.14 13.26 1.53
CA TYR A 11 1.79 14.27 0.55
C TYR A 11 3.05 14.81 -0.16
N LYS A 12 2.99 14.97 -1.48
CA LYS A 12 3.92 15.82 -2.23
C LYS A 12 3.42 17.26 -2.24
N GLN A 13 4.30 18.20 -2.58
CA GLN A 13 3.92 19.60 -2.77
C GLN A 13 2.78 19.77 -3.79
N ALA A 14 2.78 19.00 -4.88
CA ALA A 14 1.71 19.04 -5.89
C ALA A 14 0.31 18.79 -5.30
N TRP A 15 0.19 17.96 -4.26
CA TRP A 15 -1.08 17.74 -3.55
C TRP A 15 -1.51 18.95 -2.72
N HIS A 16 -0.56 19.66 -2.13
CA HIS A 16 -0.84 20.91 -1.42
C HIS A 16 -1.30 22.00 -2.39
N ASP A 17 -0.67 22.08 -3.55
CA ASP A 17 -0.91 23.12 -4.57
C ASP A 17 -2.27 22.99 -5.27
N LEU A 18 -2.89 21.81 -5.27
CA LEU A 18 -4.25 21.59 -5.82
C LEU A 18 -5.35 22.41 -5.14
N GLY A 19 -5.12 22.85 -3.90
CA GLY A 19 -6.17 23.44 -3.05
C GLY A 19 -7.28 22.44 -2.70
N GLU A 20 -8.25 22.88 -1.90
CA GLU A 20 -9.30 22.00 -1.37
C GLU A 20 -10.20 21.41 -2.46
N ALA A 21 -10.63 22.25 -3.42
CA ALA A 21 -11.50 21.81 -4.51
C ALA A 21 -10.83 20.74 -5.40
N GLY A 22 -9.57 20.97 -5.80
CA GLY A 22 -8.83 20.00 -6.62
C GLY A 22 -8.62 18.66 -5.90
N ARG A 23 -8.35 18.69 -4.59
CA ARG A 23 -8.25 17.48 -3.77
C ARG A 23 -9.59 16.76 -3.65
N ALA A 24 -10.69 17.48 -3.46
CA ALA A 24 -12.04 16.91 -3.39
C ALA A 24 -12.42 16.22 -4.71
N ASP A 25 -12.17 16.88 -5.84
CA ASP A 25 -12.41 16.34 -7.17
C ASP A 25 -11.59 15.08 -7.46
N TYR A 26 -10.33 15.06 -7.00
CA TYR A 26 -9.48 13.87 -7.11
C TYR A 26 -10.02 12.71 -6.27
N VAL A 27 -10.30 12.94 -4.98
CA VAL A 27 -10.83 11.91 -4.06
C VAL A 27 -12.16 11.34 -4.56
N ALA A 28 -13.05 12.17 -5.11
CA ALA A 28 -14.31 11.71 -5.67
C ALA A 28 -14.13 10.69 -6.82
N LYS A 29 -13.03 10.77 -7.57
CA LYS A 29 -12.70 9.85 -8.67
C LYS A 29 -12.09 8.54 -8.18
N LEU A 30 -11.55 8.49 -6.96
CA LEU A 30 -10.94 7.27 -6.41
C LEU A 30 -11.96 6.22 -5.97
N GLY A 31 -13.17 6.65 -5.57
CA GLY A 31 -14.21 5.75 -5.05
C GLY A 31 -14.49 4.54 -5.95
N PRO A 32 -14.77 4.74 -7.25
CA PRO A 32 -14.95 3.63 -8.19
C PRO A 32 -13.72 2.73 -8.31
N ALA A 33 -12.51 3.29 -8.41
CA ALA A 33 -11.27 2.52 -8.54
C ALA A 33 -11.02 1.63 -7.31
N ILE A 34 -11.30 2.15 -6.11
CA ILE A 34 -11.22 1.37 -4.87
C ILE A 34 -12.26 0.25 -4.89
N ALA A 35 -13.51 0.53 -5.27
CA ALA A 35 -14.56 -0.48 -5.32
C ALA A 35 -14.24 -1.63 -6.30
N ASP A 36 -13.72 -1.30 -7.48
CA ASP A 36 -13.34 -2.29 -8.51
C ASP A 36 -12.22 -3.22 -8.01
N VAL A 37 -11.24 -2.67 -7.29
CA VAL A 37 -10.15 -3.44 -6.70
C VAL A 37 -10.66 -4.37 -5.58
N LEU A 38 -11.54 -3.86 -4.71
CA LEU A 38 -12.12 -4.68 -3.62
C LEU A 38 -13.00 -5.81 -4.15
N ALA A 39 -13.64 -5.64 -5.32
CA ALA A 39 -14.41 -6.68 -5.98
C ALA A 39 -13.56 -7.91 -6.40
N LEU A 40 -12.22 -7.78 -6.45
CA LEU A 40 -11.29 -8.89 -6.71
C LEU A 40 -11.07 -9.80 -5.48
N GLY A 41 -11.78 -9.56 -4.37
CA GLY A 41 -11.62 -10.32 -3.12
C GLY A 41 -10.45 -9.85 -2.27
N ILE A 42 -9.92 -8.65 -2.54
CA ILE A 42 -8.94 -7.98 -1.69
C ILE A 42 -9.64 -7.50 -0.41
N GLU A 43 -9.08 -7.87 0.73
CA GLU A 43 -9.56 -7.46 2.03
C GLU A 43 -8.70 -6.30 2.57
N VAL A 44 -9.34 -5.20 2.94
CA VAL A 44 -8.69 -4.10 3.63
C VAL A 44 -8.53 -4.47 5.10
N ILE A 45 -7.29 -4.69 5.55
CA ILE A 45 -6.98 -4.95 6.96
C ILE A 45 -6.99 -3.62 7.73
N ALA A 46 -6.33 -2.59 7.18
CA ALA A 46 -6.25 -1.28 7.84
C ALA A 46 -5.92 -0.18 6.84
N TRP A 47 -6.45 1.02 7.11
CA TRP A 47 -5.96 2.31 6.62
C TRP A 47 -5.74 3.20 7.85
N GLY A 48 -4.67 3.97 7.89
CA GLY A 48 -4.40 4.78 9.08
C GLY A 48 -3.32 5.83 8.92
N HIS A 49 -3.30 6.74 9.88
CA HIS A 49 -2.18 7.65 10.08
C HIS A 49 -1.05 6.93 10.81
N ASN A 50 0.17 7.06 10.29
CA ASN A 50 1.37 6.60 10.96
C ASN A 50 1.71 7.56 12.11
N ARG A 51 1.50 7.13 13.35
CA ARG A 51 1.63 8.00 14.53
C ARG A 51 3.08 8.42 14.71
N GLN A 52 3.29 9.68 15.07
CA GLN A 52 4.62 10.27 15.24
C GLN A 52 5.42 9.69 16.42
N ASP A 53 4.74 9.06 17.38
CA ASP A 53 5.32 8.47 18.59
C ASP A 53 5.70 6.98 18.43
N VAL A 54 5.60 6.42 17.22
CA VAL A 54 6.04 5.05 16.93
C VAL A 54 7.57 4.99 16.98
N ASP A 55 8.11 4.08 17.79
CA ASP A 55 9.55 3.84 17.85
C ASP A 55 10.09 3.41 16.49
N MET A 56 11.25 3.96 16.10
CA MET A 56 11.86 3.75 14.77
C MET A 56 10.89 3.95 13.60
N ARG A 57 9.97 4.92 13.72
CA ARG A 57 8.97 5.26 12.70
C ARG A 57 9.61 5.46 11.32
N VAL A 58 9.01 4.85 10.30
CA VAL A 58 9.25 5.17 8.89
C VAL A 58 8.74 6.56 8.53
N ASP A 59 9.46 7.28 7.67
CA ASP A 59 9.13 8.67 7.34
C ASP A 59 7.99 8.81 6.30
N TYR A 60 6.82 8.30 6.67
CA TYR A 60 5.57 8.35 5.92
C TYR A 60 4.41 8.69 6.85
N ASP A 61 3.42 9.43 6.37
CA ASP A 61 2.30 9.95 7.19
C ASP A 61 1.14 8.97 7.29
N PHE A 62 1.01 8.09 6.31
CA PHE A 62 -0.11 7.17 6.16
C PHE A 62 0.36 5.76 5.81
N PHE A 63 -0.50 4.80 6.13
CA PHE A 63 -0.33 3.42 5.71
C PHE A 63 -1.66 2.77 5.35
N ALA A 64 -1.59 1.76 4.48
CA ALA A 64 -2.66 0.80 4.23
C ALA A 64 -2.10 -0.62 4.23
N VAL A 65 -2.91 -1.56 4.69
CA VAL A 65 -2.57 -3.00 4.74
C VAL A 65 -3.72 -3.77 4.12
N TYR A 66 -3.38 -4.66 3.19
CA TYR A 66 -4.32 -5.50 2.47
C TYR A 66 -3.94 -6.96 2.61
N ARG A 67 -4.97 -7.82 2.72
CA ARG A 67 -4.85 -9.24 2.43
C ARG A 67 -5.36 -9.47 1.01
N VAL A 68 -4.49 -10.05 0.19
CA VAL A 68 -4.72 -10.24 -1.24
C VAL A 68 -4.88 -11.74 -1.51
N PRO A 69 -5.90 -12.15 -2.29
CA PRO A 69 -6.24 -13.57 -2.43
C PRO A 69 -5.26 -14.33 -3.32
N ASP A 70 -4.71 -13.70 -4.35
CA ASP A 70 -3.81 -14.31 -5.33
C ASP A 70 -2.93 -13.27 -6.04
N GLU A 71 -2.02 -13.77 -6.89
CA GLU A 71 -1.04 -12.95 -7.62
C GLU A 71 -1.70 -12.01 -8.64
N ALA A 72 -2.82 -12.43 -9.24
CA ALA A 72 -3.52 -11.61 -10.22
C ALA A 72 -4.15 -10.39 -9.55
N ALA A 73 -4.78 -10.59 -8.38
CA ALA A 73 -5.27 -9.50 -7.54
C ALA A 73 -4.13 -8.61 -7.03
N PHE A 74 -2.98 -9.19 -6.68
CA PHE A 74 -1.79 -8.44 -6.23
C PHE A 74 -1.25 -7.51 -7.32
N ALA A 75 -1.14 -8.00 -8.55
CA ALA A 75 -0.75 -7.20 -9.71
C ALA A 75 -1.81 -6.15 -10.07
N ALA A 76 -3.10 -6.51 -9.99
CA ALA A 76 -4.20 -5.61 -10.30
C ALA A 76 -4.27 -4.42 -9.34
N LEU A 77 -4.08 -4.64 -8.03
CA LEU A 77 -4.03 -3.59 -7.02
C LEU A 77 -2.93 -2.56 -7.34
N GLN A 78 -1.71 -3.02 -7.59
CA GLN A 78 -0.59 -2.13 -7.94
C GLN A 78 -0.83 -1.34 -9.22
N SER A 79 -1.40 -1.99 -10.24
CA SER A 79 -1.76 -1.35 -11.51
C SER A 79 -2.83 -0.28 -11.31
N ALA A 80 -3.86 -0.55 -10.50
CA ALA A 80 -4.93 0.40 -10.20
C ALA A 80 -4.40 1.64 -9.48
N VAL A 81 -3.51 1.48 -8.50
CA VAL A 81 -2.85 2.60 -7.80
C VAL A 81 -2.06 3.45 -8.79
N SER A 82 -1.24 2.82 -9.63
CA SER A 82 -0.48 3.54 -10.67
C SER A 82 -1.39 4.26 -11.66
N ALA A 83 -2.46 3.64 -12.13
CA ALA A 83 -3.38 4.20 -13.11
C ALA A 83 -4.22 5.36 -12.56
N SER A 84 -4.39 5.44 -11.24
CA SER A 84 -5.13 6.53 -10.58
C SER A 84 -4.36 7.86 -10.53
N GLY A 85 -3.11 7.91 -10.99
CA GLY A 85 -2.24 9.09 -10.85
C GLY A 85 -1.78 9.33 -9.41
N TRP A 86 -1.92 8.34 -8.52
CA TRP A 86 -1.57 8.45 -7.10
C TRP A 86 -0.14 8.96 -6.89
N TYR A 87 0.80 8.43 -7.69
CA TYR A 87 2.21 8.78 -7.57
C TYR A 87 2.54 10.21 -7.98
N ASP A 88 1.64 10.95 -8.65
CA ASP A 88 1.86 12.36 -8.97
C ASP A 88 1.70 13.24 -7.73
N TYR A 89 0.82 12.83 -6.80
CA TYR A 89 0.44 13.60 -5.62
C TYR A 89 1.06 13.08 -4.32
N PHE A 90 1.48 11.83 -4.28
CA PHE A 90 1.96 11.19 -3.07
C PHE A 90 3.37 10.62 -3.25
N LEU A 91 4.24 10.87 -2.27
CA LEU A 91 5.45 10.06 -2.08
C LEU A 91 4.97 8.70 -1.60
N HIS A 92 5.49 7.64 -2.20
CA HIS A 92 4.91 6.32 -2.03
C HIS A 92 5.99 5.25 -1.94
N ALA A 93 5.81 4.29 -1.05
CA ALA A 93 6.62 3.09 -0.95
C ALA A 93 5.71 1.90 -0.64
N ASN A 94 6.11 0.74 -1.16
CA ASN A 94 5.37 -0.49 -0.98
C ASN A 94 6.24 -1.56 -0.34
N ALA A 95 5.60 -2.39 0.47
CA ALA A 95 6.10 -3.68 0.90
C ALA A 95 5.03 -4.72 0.61
N GLY A 96 5.42 -5.92 0.17
CA GLY A 96 4.45 -6.97 -0.03
C GLY A 96 5.09 -8.30 -0.39
N GLY A 97 4.27 -9.34 -0.33
CA GLY A 97 4.68 -10.69 -0.66
C GLY A 97 3.83 -11.75 0.02
N ILE A 98 4.29 -13.00 -0.07
CA ILE A 98 3.64 -14.14 0.55
C ILE A 98 3.94 -14.12 2.06
N ALA A 99 2.88 -14.07 2.87
CA ALA A 99 3.03 -14.18 4.33
C ALA A 99 3.60 -15.56 4.70
N SER A 100 4.60 -15.56 5.55
CA SER A 100 5.23 -16.75 6.13
C SER A 100 5.17 -16.70 7.65
N THR A 101 5.54 -17.79 8.32
CA THR A 101 5.63 -17.83 9.78
C THR A 101 6.91 -17.15 10.26
N SER A 102 6.92 -16.74 11.53
CA SER A 102 8.11 -16.19 12.18
C SER A 102 9.31 -17.15 12.12
N GLU A 103 9.08 -18.44 12.33
CA GLU A 103 10.14 -19.46 12.32
C GLU A 103 10.83 -19.56 10.96
N SER A 104 10.04 -19.50 9.88
CA SER A 104 10.59 -19.50 8.51
C SER A 104 11.46 -18.27 8.27
N VAL A 105 10.94 -17.07 8.56
CA VAL A 105 11.67 -15.81 8.30
C VAL A 105 12.92 -15.71 9.17
N LEU A 106 12.85 -16.14 10.43
CA LEU A 106 14.03 -16.20 11.31
C LEU A 106 15.09 -17.19 10.79
N GLY A 107 14.66 -18.33 10.23
CA GLY A 107 15.55 -19.28 9.55
C GLY A 107 16.23 -18.67 8.32
N ASP A 108 15.52 -17.86 7.55
CA ASP A 108 16.08 -17.14 6.40
C ASP A 108 17.15 -16.14 6.82
N HIS A 109 16.99 -15.46 7.95
CA HIS A 109 18.03 -14.58 8.50
C HIS A 109 19.33 -15.32 8.86
N ILE A 110 19.25 -16.57 9.33
CA ILE A 110 20.43 -17.40 9.64
C ILE A 110 21.15 -17.81 8.35
N SER A 111 20.38 -18.25 7.35
CA SER A 111 20.92 -18.75 6.09
C SER A 111 21.29 -17.63 5.09
N LEU A 112 20.95 -16.37 5.42
CA LEU A 112 21.00 -15.23 4.50
C LEU A 112 20.21 -15.51 3.20
N ALA A 113 19.14 -16.30 3.30
CA ALA A 113 18.30 -16.60 2.16
C ALA A 113 17.60 -15.31 1.70
N THR A 114 17.75 -15.00 0.42
CA THR A 114 16.99 -13.93 -0.24
C THR A 114 15.80 -14.55 -0.94
N GLN A 115 14.62 -13.94 -0.82
CA GLN A 115 13.53 -14.28 -1.72
C GLN A 115 14.00 -14.03 -3.17
N LYS A 116 13.82 -15.03 -4.05
CA LYS A 116 14.11 -14.86 -5.47
C LYS A 116 13.14 -13.82 -6.04
N PRO A 117 13.62 -12.93 -6.93
CA PRO A 117 12.76 -11.97 -7.61
C PRO A 117 11.67 -12.65 -8.45
#